data_AF-A0A6V8K7N8-F1
#
_entry.id   AF-A0A6V8K7N8-F1
#
_cell.length_a   1.000
_cell.length_b   1.000
_cell.length_c   1.000
_cell.angle_alpha   90.00
_cell.angle_beta   90.00
_cell.angle_gamma   90.00
#
_symmetry.space_group_name_H-M   'P 1'
#
loop_
_entity.id
_entity.type
_entity.pdbx_description
1 polymer ?
#
loop_
_entity_poly.entity_id
_entity_poly.type
_entity_poly.pdbx_seq_one_letter_code
_entity_poly.pdbx_strand_id
1 'polypeptide(L)'
;MPLSRSLRTDPYPIRAARRAGAAVPIRERAPRRGFVHPAGPADVARVLTFFGPAATYGLRRVELRQRPAGGSGVAVAALRVPGIVLLFEQPAPPWSLSGRLADVTAARLARAGARVAVGEAVTRVDWPSDTLRDFMLFDGLMHEIGHHTVQHAARKRRTRAMRTADHERRADVYATRARHAWAAR
;
A
#
# COMPACT_ATOMS: atom_id res chain seq x y z
N MET A 1 2.29 18.00 42.65
CA MET A 1 3.47 17.78 41.77
C MET A 1 3.05 16.86 40.63
N PRO A 2 2.81 17.33 39.40
CA PRO A 2 2.49 16.43 38.29
C PRO A 2 3.77 15.75 37.81
N LEU A 3 3.76 14.41 37.80
CA LEU A 3 4.82 13.57 37.26
C LEU A 3 5.06 13.91 35.79
N SER A 4 6.27 14.40 35.48
CA SER A 4 6.81 14.52 34.13
C SER A 4 6.68 13.17 33.41
N ARG A 5 5.68 13.05 32.52
CA ARG A 5 5.53 11.87 31.67
C ARG A 5 6.70 11.87 30.68
N SER A 6 7.54 10.84 30.78
CA SER A 6 8.65 10.60 29.86
C SER A 6 8.19 10.67 28.40
N LEU A 7 8.76 11.63 27.64
CA LEU A 7 8.53 11.85 26.20
C LEU A 7 8.80 10.61 25.32
N ARG A 8 9.43 9.57 25.89
CA ARG A 8 9.79 8.33 25.20
C ARG A 8 8.69 7.25 25.21
N THR A 9 7.62 7.37 26.00
CA THR A 9 6.56 6.34 26.10
C THR A 9 5.26 6.70 25.38
N ASP A 10 5.13 7.91 24.83
CA ASP A 10 3.89 8.35 24.20
C ASP A 10 3.41 7.40 23.08
N PRO A 11 2.10 7.11 23.00
CA PRO A 11 1.50 6.34 21.92
C PRO A 11 1.87 6.84 20.52
N TYR A 12 1.90 5.93 19.54
CA TYR A 12 2.28 6.25 18.15
C TYR A 12 1.51 7.45 17.56
N PRO A 13 0.18 7.57 17.71
CA PRO A 13 -0.56 8.71 17.16
C PRO A 13 -0.10 10.07 17.69
N ILE A 14 0.23 10.15 18.99
CA ILE A 14 0.70 11.39 19.62
C ILE A 14 2.07 11.80 19.06
N ARG A 15 2.98 10.84 18.89
CA ARG A 15 4.30 11.09 18.29
C ARG A 15 4.19 11.51 16.83
N ALA A 16 3.26 10.89 16.09
CA ALA A 16 3.00 11.20 14.69
C ALA A 16 2.46 12.63 14.53
N ALA A 17 1.44 13.00 15.32
CA ALA A 17 0.85 14.33 15.30
C ALA A 17 1.89 15.43 15.60
N ARG A 18 2.75 15.23 16.61
CA ARG A 18 3.80 16.19 16.99
C ARG A 18 4.91 16.36 15.95
N ARG A 19 5.05 15.41 15.02
CA ARG A 19 6.08 15.42 13.97
C ARG A 19 5.47 15.57 12.58
N ALA A 20 4.19 15.94 12.51
CA ALA A 20 3.60 16.46 11.30
C ALA A 20 4.35 17.73 10.90
N GLY A 21 4.70 17.88 9.61
CA GLY A 21 5.40 19.10 9.21
C GLY A 21 6.01 19.13 7.82
N ALA A 22 6.12 17.99 7.13
CA ALA A 22 6.53 17.97 5.72
C ALA A 22 5.63 17.03 4.92
N ALA A 23 5.22 17.48 3.73
CA ALA A 23 4.60 16.61 2.76
C ALA A 23 5.56 15.49 2.38
N VAL A 24 5.05 14.27 2.27
CA VAL A 24 5.86 13.12 1.84
C VAL A 24 6.20 13.32 0.36
N PRO A 25 7.49 13.33 -0.03
CA PRO A 25 7.86 13.43 -1.43
C PRO A 25 7.30 12.25 -2.24
N ILE A 26 6.71 12.55 -3.40
CA ILE A 26 6.22 11.54 -4.34
C ILE A 26 7.03 11.68 -5.62
N ARG A 27 7.60 10.57 -6.09
CA ARG A 27 8.36 10.51 -7.33
C ARG A 27 7.71 9.53 -8.28
N GLU A 28 7.63 9.91 -9.55
CA GLU A 28 7.10 9.06 -10.59
C GLU A 28 8.16 8.77 -11.65
N ARG A 29 8.24 7.51 -12.05
CA ARG A 29 8.97 7.07 -13.24
C ARG A 29 7.96 6.52 -14.23
N ALA A 30 8.10 6.91 -15.50
CA ALA A 30 7.22 6.48 -16.57
C ALA A 30 7.05 4.94 -16.60
N PRO A 31 5.82 4.45 -16.79
CA PRO A 31 5.59 3.02 -16.92
C PRO A 31 6.16 2.48 -18.23
N ARG A 32 6.38 1.17 -18.29
CA ARG A 32 6.75 0.45 -19.51
C ARG A 32 5.59 0.44 -20.50
N ARG A 33 5.92 0.24 -21.79
CA ARG A 33 4.90 0.02 -22.82
C ARG A 33 3.99 -1.16 -22.43
N GLY A 34 2.68 -0.95 -22.51
CA GLY A 34 1.67 -1.95 -22.09
C GLY A 34 1.38 -1.95 -20.58
N PHE A 35 2.03 -1.08 -19.81
CA PHE A 35 1.79 -0.88 -18.38
C PHE A 35 1.31 0.55 -18.12
N VAL A 36 0.66 0.72 -16.97
CA VAL A 36 0.14 2.00 -16.49
C VAL A 36 0.48 2.17 -15.01
N HIS A 37 0.46 3.41 -14.52
CA HIS A 37 0.29 3.68 -13.09
C HIS A 37 -1.19 3.99 -12.86
N PRO A 38 -1.97 3.07 -12.28
CA PRO A 38 -3.40 3.27 -12.07
C PRO A 38 -3.72 4.46 -11.16
N ALA A 39 -2.83 4.77 -10.21
CA ALA A 39 -2.89 5.95 -9.37
C ALA A 39 -1.66 6.83 -9.65
N GLY A 40 -1.89 8.12 -9.87
CA GLY A 40 -0.84 9.11 -10.06
C GLY A 40 -0.40 9.79 -8.75
N PRO A 41 0.59 10.69 -8.80
CA PRO A 41 1.08 11.41 -7.62
C PRO A 41 0.00 12.19 -6.86
N ALA A 42 -0.97 12.77 -7.58
CA ALA A 42 -2.08 13.50 -6.97
C ALA A 42 -2.99 12.57 -6.15
N ASP A 43 -3.25 11.35 -6.63
CA ASP A 43 -4.08 10.36 -5.93
C ASP A 43 -3.40 9.93 -4.62
N VAL A 44 -2.10 9.62 -4.70
CA VAL A 44 -1.27 9.28 -3.53
C VAL A 44 -1.28 10.43 -2.53
N ALA A 45 -1.06 11.67 -2.97
CA ALA A 45 -1.06 12.84 -2.10
C ALA A 45 -2.41 13.01 -1.38
N ARG A 46 -3.54 12.88 -2.09
CA ARG A 46 -4.88 12.99 -1.49
C ARG A 46 -5.12 11.92 -0.42
N VAL A 47 -4.73 10.68 -0.68
CA VAL A 47 -4.84 9.58 0.29
C VAL A 47 -3.97 9.85 1.53
N LEU A 48 -2.70 10.24 1.34
CA LEU A 48 -1.80 10.54 2.45
C LEU A 48 -2.28 11.72 3.30
N THR A 49 -2.82 12.77 2.66
CA THR A 49 -3.43 13.91 3.36
C THR A 49 -4.65 13.48 4.17
N PHE A 50 -5.54 12.68 3.59
CA PHE A 50 -6.75 12.21 4.26
C PHE A 50 -6.46 11.39 5.52
N PHE A 51 -5.51 10.45 5.47
CA PHE A 51 -5.13 9.66 6.65
C PHE A 51 -4.16 10.38 7.60
N GLY A 52 -3.64 11.53 7.18
CA GLY A 52 -2.93 12.47 8.02
C GLY A 52 -1.61 11.94 8.60
N PRO A 53 -1.15 12.54 9.71
CA PRO A 53 0.18 12.29 10.28
C PRO A 53 0.43 10.83 10.66
N ALA A 54 -0.59 10.08 11.06
CA ALA A 54 -0.43 8.68 11.45
C ALA A 54 -0.01 7.80 10.27
N ALA A 55 -0.45 8.09 9.04
CA ALA A 55 -0.04 7.35 7.85
C ALA A 55 1.32 7.79 7.30
N THR A 56 1.71 9.04 7.55
CA THR A 56 2.92 9.65 6.97
C THR A 56 4.11 9.67 7.92
N TYR A 57 3.91 9.45 9.22
CA TYR A 57 4.98 9.56 10.20
C TYR A 57 6.09 8.54 9.98
N GLY A 58 7.30 9.05 9.70
CA GLY A 58 8.49 8.24 9.40
C GLY A 58 8.57 7.75 7.96
N LEU A 59 7.57 8.05 7.13
CA LEU A 59 7.62 7.82 5.71
C LEU A 59 8.56 8.86 5.08
N ARG A 60 9.51 8.39 4.26
CA ARG A 60 10.53 9.21 3.61
C ARG A 60 10.13 9.65 2.22
N ARG A 61 9.42 8.79 1.48
CA ARG A 61 8.86 9.06 0.15
C ARG A 61 8.00 7.92 -0.36
N VAL A 62 7.20 8.21 -1.37
CA VAL A 62 6.53 7.22 -2.22
C VAL A 62 7.13 7.28 -3.64
N GLU A 63 7.40 6.13 -4.24
CA GLU A 63 7.90 6.04 -5.63
C GLU A 63 6.94 5.22 -6.49
N LEU A 64 6.37 5.82 -7.53
CA LEU A 64 5.70 5.12 -8.63
C LEU A 64 6.77 4.70 -9.63
N ARG A 65 6.92 3.39 -9.86
CA ARG A 65 8.05 2.88 -10.67
C ARG A 65 7.75 1.55 -11.34
N GLN A 66 8.65 1.18 -12.23
CA GLN A 66 8.63 -0.13 -12.87
C GLN A 66 8.93 -1.25 -11.86
N ARG A 67 8.22 -2.37 -11.99
CA ARG A 67 8.48 -3.58 -11.22
C ARG A 67 9.86 -4.19 -11.61
N PRO A 68 10.68 -4.65 -10.65
CA PRO A 68 11.88 -5.42 -10.99
C PRO A 68 11.53 -6.66 -11.85
N ALA A 69 12.40 -7.00 -12.81
CA ALA A 69 12.27 -8.23 -13.57
C ALA A 69 12.36 -9.46 -12.66
N GLY A 70 11.59 -10.52 -12.96
CA GLY A 70 11.70 -11.82 -12.28
C GLY A 70 10.84 -12.04 -11.03
N GLY A 71 9.85 -11.19 -10.76
CA GLY A 71 8.89 -11.45 -9.67
C GLY A 71 7.73 -12.36 -10.12
N SER A 72 7.37 -13.36 -9.31
CA SER A 72 6.13 -14.12 -9.47
C SER A 72 4.93 -13.35 -8.87
N GLY A 73 3.72 -13.57 -9.42
CA GLY A 73 2.47 -12.97 -8.92
C GLY A 73 2.25 -11.48 -9.26
N VAL A 74 1.14 -10.91 -8.80
CA VAL A 74 0.76 -9.49 -9.01
C VAL A 74 1.40 -8.64 -7.91
N ALA A 75 2.63 -8.14 -8.13
CA ALA A 75 3.25 -7.22 -7.20
C ALA A 75 2.72 -5.80 -7.42
N VAL A 76 1.97 -5.28 -6.44
CA VAL A 76 1.36 -3.94 -6.51
C VAL A 76 2.24 -2.91 -5.83
N ALA A 77 2.81 -3.26 -4.68
CA ALA A 77 3.62 -2.37 -3.88
C ALA A 77 4.70 -3.13 -3.09
N ALA A 78 5.65 -2.38 -2.53
CA ALA A 78 6.62 -2.90 -1.57
C ALA A 78 7.12 -1.80 -0.63
N LEU A 79 7.25 -2.11 0.66
CA LEU A 79 7.97 -1.27 1.61
C LEU A 79 9.49 -1.57 1.57
N ARG A 80 10.28 -0.59 1.17
CA ARG A 80 11.73 -0.55 1.40
C ARG A 80 12.03 0.21 2.68
N VAL A 81 12.58 -0.50 3.65
CA VAL A 81 12.95 0.09 4.94
C VAL A 81 14.27 0.85 4.75
N PRO A 82 14.41 2.06 5.32
CA PRO A 82 13.41 2.79 6.10
C PRO A 82 12.45 3.65 5.27
N GLY A 83 11.14 3.40 5.42
CA GLY A 83 10.06 4.35 5.07
C GLY A 83 9.95 4.73 3.60
N ILE A 84 10.31 3.87 2.65
CA ILE A 84 10.11 4.13 1.23
C ILE A 84 9.06 3.15 0.71
N VAL A 85 7.88 3.64 0.33
CA VAL A 85 6.87 2.80 -0.33
C VAL A 85 7.07 2.87 -1.84
N LEU A 86 7.23 1.72 -2.47
CA LEU A 86 7.26 1.58 -3.91
C LEU A 86 5.86 1.15 -4.37
N LEU A 87 5.29 1.87 -5.32
CA LEU A 87 4.09 1.47 -6.06
C LEU A 87 4.54 1.06 -7.45
N PHE A 88 4.25 -0.18 -7.83
CA PHE A 88 4.66 -0.71 -9.10
C PHE A 88 3.60 -0.45 -10.15
N GLU A 89 4.04 -0.07 -11.34
CA GLU A 89 3.19 -0.09 -12.53
C GLU A 89 2.45 -1.43 -12.66
N GLN A 90 1.26 -1.39 -13.23
CA GLN A 90 0.43 -2.56 -13.46
C GLN A 90 0.19 -2.74 -14.96
N PRO A 91 -0.05 -3.96 -15.45
CA PRO A 91 -0.46 -4.14 -16.84
C PRO A 91 -1.69 -3.26 -17.14
N ALA A 92 -1.79 -2.74 -18.36
CA ALA A 92 -2.99 -2.05 -18.79
C ALA A 92 -4.19 -3.04 -18.70
N PRO A 93 -5.34 -2.63 -18.14
CA PRO A 93 -6.54 -3.46 -18.17
C PRO A 93 -7.00 -3.76 -19.60
N PRO A 94 -7.62 -4.93 -19.85
CA PRO A 94 -7.77 -6.05 -18.92
C PRO A 94 -6.46 -6.82 -18.74
N TRP A 95 -6.25 -7.41 -17.56
CA TRP A 95 -5.08 -8.26 -17.35
C TRP A 95 -5.33 -9.66 -17.89
N SER A 96 -4.31 -10.19 -18.56
CA SER A 96 -4.19 -11.59 -18.94
C SER A 96 -3.05 -12.20 -18.13
N LEU A 97 -3.39 -12.94 -17.08
CA LEU A 97 -2.43 -13.61 -16.21
C LEU A 97 -2.27 -15.06 -16.66
N SER A 98 -1.02 -15.51 -16.85
CA SER A 98 -0.75 -16.90 -17.23
C SER A 98 -1.15 -17.88 -16.14
N GLY A 99 -1.82 -18.96 -16.55
CA GLY A 99 -2.27 -20.05 -15.71
C GLY A 99 -3.51 -19.76 -14.87
N ARG A 100 -3.84 -20.75 -14.05
CA ARG A 100 -4.90 -20.66 -13.05
C ARG A 100 -4.43 -19.85 -11.84
N LEU A 101 -5.13 -18.76 -11.55
CA LEU A 101 -4.89 -17.97 -10.35
C LEU A 101 -5.39 -18.74 -9.10
N ALA A 102 -4.60 -18.75 -8.03
CA ALA A 102 -5.01 -19.35 -6.76
C ALA A 102 -6.27 -18.64 -6.20
N ASP A 103 -7.18 -19.41 -5.60
CA ASP A 103 -8.50 -18.94 -5.15
C ASP A 103 -8.40 -17.75 -4.17
N VAL A 104 -7.41 -17.77 -3.28
CA VAL A 104 -7.16 -16.67 -2.33
C VAL A 104 -6.82 -15.36 -3.07
N THR A 105 -6.02 -15.44 -4.12
CA THR A 105 -5.64 -14.28 -4.93
C THR A 105 -6.82 -13.81 -5.76
N ALA A 106 -7.57 -14.73 -6.39
CA ALA A 106 -8.79 -14.39 -7.13
C ALA A 106 -9.81 -13.68 -6.23
N ALA A 107 -10.06 -14.21 -5.03
CA ALA A 107 -10.96 -13.61 -4.05
C ALA A 107 -10.47 -12.23 -3.58
N ARG A 108 -9.15 -12.03 -3.43
CA ARG A 108 -8.57 -10.72 -3.12
C ARG A 108 -8.85 -9.70 -4.22
N LEU A 109 -8.59 -10.06 -5.49
CA LEU A 109 -8.85 -9.19 -6.63
C LEU A 109 -10.35 -8.85 -6.74
N ALA A 110 -11.22 -9.84 -6.56
CA ALA A 110 -12.66 -9.65 -6.58
C ALA A 110 -13.14 -8.69 -5.48
N ARG A 111 -12.63 -8.82 -4.25
CA ARG A 111 -12.94 -7.88 -3.15
C ARG A 111 -12.46 -6.45 -3.42
N ALA A 112 -11.45 -6.27 -4.28
CA ALA A 112 -10.99 -4.97 -4.73
C ALA A 112 -11.80 -4.39 -5.90
N GLY A 113 -12.85 -5.09 -6.34
CA GLY A 113 -13.74 -4.65 -7.42
C GLY A 113 -13.40 -5.19 -8.80
N ALA A 114 -12.39 -6.08 -8.91
CA ALA A 114 -12.11 -6.74 -10.18
C ALA A 114 -13.16 -7.80 -10.53
N ARG A 115 -13.39 -8.00 -11.83
CA ARG A 115 -14.12 -9.16 -12.35
C ARG A 115 -13.09 -10.21 -12.76
N VAL A 116 -13.09 -11.36 -12.11
CA VAL A 116 -12.09 -12.42 -12.34
C VAL A 116 -12.73 -13.60 -13.05
N ALA A 117 -12.24 -13.93 -14.24
CA ALA A 117 -12.58 -15.14 -14.96
C ALA A 117 -11.38 -16.09 -14.94
N VAL A 118 -11.47 -17.13 -14.11
CA VAL A 118 -10.40 -18.11 -13.92
C VAL A 118 -10.47 -19.16 -15.01
N GLY A 119 -9.41 -19.28 -15.80
CA GLY A 119 -9.21 -20.37 -16.77
C GLY A 119 -7.98 -21.21 -16.43
N GLU A 120 -7.82 -22.36 -17.08
CA GLU A 120 -6.70 -23.27 -16.84
C GLU A 120 -5.37 -22.69 -17.33
N ALA A 121 -5.34 -22.17 -18.56
CA ALA A 121 -4.14 -21.61 -19.19
C ALA A 121 -3.98 -20.10 -19.00
N VAL A 122 -5.10 -19.37 -18.82
CA VAL A 122 -5.12 -17.92 -18.66
C VAL A 122 -6.23 -17.54 -17.68
N THR A 123 -5.92 -16.68 -16.72
CA THR A 123 -6.90 -15.97 -15.89
C THR A 123 -7.04 -14.55 -16.42
N ARG A 124 -8.28 -14.15 -16.74
CA ARG A 124 -8.61 -12.79 -17.14
C ARG A 124 -9.11 -11.98 -15.95
N VAL A 125 -8.59 -10.76 -15.80
CA VAL A 125 -9.00 -9.83 -14.74
C VAL A 125 -9.39 -8.50 -15.38
N ASP A 126 -10.69 -8.21 -15.38
CA ASP A 126 -11.21 -6.92 -15.84
C ASP A 126 -11.36 -5.99 -14.62
N TRP A 127 -10.85 -4.76 -14.76
CA TRP A 127 -10.91 -3.73 -13.74
C TRP A 127 -11.89 -2.64 -14.17
N PRO A 128 -13.17 -2.70 -13.75
CA PRO A 128 -14.14 -1.69 -14.15
C PRO A 128 -13.84 -0.34 -13.49
N SER A 129 -14.00 0.75 -14.26
CA SER A 129 -13.84 2.12 -13.78
C SER A 129 -12.50 2.32 -13.04
N ASP A 130 -12.54 2.85 -11.82
CA ASP A 130 -11.37 3.19 -11.02
C ASP A 130 -10.92 2.07 -10.08
N THR A 131 -11.47 0.86 -10.19
CA THR A 131 -11.18 -0.24 -9.24
C THR A 131 -9.71 -0.63 -9.21
N LEU A 132 -8.99 -0.53 -10.32
CA LEU A 132 -7.54 -0.78 -10.32
C LEU A 132 -6.74 0.33 -9.61
N ARG A 133 -7.18 1.59 -9.74
CA ARG A 133 -6.62 2.73 -8.99
C ARG A 133 -6.80 2.49 -7.50
N ASP A 134 -8.02 2.13 -7.09
CA ASP A 134 -8.35 1.89 -5.69
C ASP A 134 -7.66 0.63 -5.14
N PHE A 135 -7.46 -0.39 -5.96
CA PHE A 135 -6.62 -1.53 -5.60
C PHE A 135 -5.18 -1.10 -5.33
N MET A 136 -4.58 -0.31 -6.22
CA MET A 136 -3.22 0.21 -6.00
C MET A 136 -3.13 1.06 -4.71
N LEU A 137 -4.10 1.94 -4.46
CA LEU A 137 -4.08 2.83 -3.30
C LEU A 137 -4.32 2.09 -1.98
N PHE A 138 -5.25 1.15 -1.92
CA PHE A 138 -5.60 0.51 -0.64
C PHE A 138 -4.89 -0.82 -0.43
N ASP A 139 -4.98 -1.76 -1.38
CA ASP A 139 -4.31 -3.06 -1.29
C ASP A 139 -2.78 -2.97 -1.49
N GLY A 140 -2.31 -1.91 -2.15
CA GLY A 140 -0.89 -1.61 -2.32
C GLY A 140 -0.36 -0.62 -1.28
N LEU A 141 -0.65 0.67 -1.48
CA LEU A 141 -0.07 1.76 -0.67
C LEU A 141 -0.45 1.64 0.81
N MET A 142 -1.74 1.53 1.14
CA MET A 142 -2.17 1.49 2.54
C MET A 142 -1.73 0.20 3.26
N HIS A 143 -1.62 -0.92 2.55
CA HIS A 143 -1.04 -2.16 3.09
C HIS A 143 0.41 -1.95 3.55
N GLU A 144 1.25 -1.36 2.69
CA GLU A 144 2.65 -1.11 3.02
C GLU A 144 2.82 -0.02 4.10
N ILE A 145 1.90 0.96 4.17
CA ILE A 145 1.81 1.90 5.30
C ILE A 145 1.41 1.17 6.59
N GLY A 146 0.53 0.18 6.53
CA GLY A 146 0.19 -0.69 7.65
C GLY A 146 1.43 -1.39 8.20
N HIS A 147 2.23 -2.00 7.32
CA HIS A 147 3.53 -2.58 7.68
C HIS A 147 4.48 -1.57 8.32
N HIS A 148 4.60 -0.38 7.73
CA HIS A 148 5.44 0.70 8.23
C HIS A 148 5.00 1.18 9.63
N THR A 149 3.69 1.32 9.84
CA THR A 149 3.10 1.72 11.12
C THR A 149 3.38 0.71 12.21
N VAL A 150 3.21 -0.59 11.92
CA VAL A 150 3.53 -1.68 12.85
C VAL A 150 5.02 -1.70 13.20
N GLN A 151 5.91 -1.51 12.22
CA GLN A 151 7.36 -1.42 12.45
C GLN A 151 7.73 -0.24 13.37
N HIS A 152 7.13 0.93 13.13
CA HIS A 152 7.37 2.11 13.97
C HIS A 152 6.78 1.97 15.38
N ALA A 153 5.61 1.36 15.52
CA ALA A 153 5.00 1.06 16.82
C ALA A 153 5.90 0.12 17.64
N ALA A 154 6.46 -0.91 16.99
CA ALA A 154 7.42 -1.85 17.58
C ALA A 154 8.85 -1.27 17.74
N ARG A 155 9.07 0.01 17.42
CA ARG A 155 10.37 0.70 17.45
C ARG A 155 11.47 0.07 16.56
N LYS A 156 11.12 -0.82 15.64
CA LYS A 156 12.03 -1.42 14.66
C LYS A 156 12.17 -0.49 13.45
N ARG A 157 13.01 0.55 13.59
CA ARG A 157 13.11 1.66 12.61
C ARG A 157 14.17 1.46 11.52
N ARG A 158 15.16 0.60 11.77
CA ARG A 158 16.34 0.40 10.88
C ARG A 158 16.46 -1.02 10.34
N THR A 159 15.69 -1.96 10.88
CA THR A 159 15.68 -3.35 10.46
C THR A 159 14.27 -3.72 10.03
N ARG A 160 14.16 -4.47 8.94
CA ARG A 160 12.88 -5.05 8.54
C ARG A 160 12.41 -5.94 9.68
N ALA A 161 11.28 -5.62 10.30
CA ALA A 161 10.66 -6.57 11.21
C ALA A 161 10.32 -7.82 10.38
N MET A 162 10.66 -9.01 10.91
CA MET A 162 10.31 -10.28 10.27
C MET A 162 8.82 -10.26 9.93
N ARG A 163 8.45 -10.43 8.65
CA ARG A 163 7.06 -10.46 8.21
C ARG A 163 6.46 -11.78 8.66
N THR A 164 5.87 -11.79 9.86
CA THR A 164 5.08 -12.90 10.37
C THR A 164 3.68 -12.84 9.79
N ALA A 165 2.94 -13.96 9.85
CA ALA A 165 1.53 -13.98 9.47
C ALA A 165 0.71 -12.90 10.19
N ASP A 166 1.07 -12.56 11.43
CA ASP A 166 0.45 -11.47 12.18
C ASP A 166 0.72 -10.08 11.60
N HIS A 167 1.92 -9.83 11.06
CA HIS A 167 2.23 -8.56 10.43
C HIS A 167 1.44 -8.37 9.14
N GLU A 168 1.32 -9.41 8.31
CA GLU A 168 0.49 -9.35 7.10
C GLU A 168 -0.98 -9.14 7.47
N ARG A 169 -1.54 -9.89 8.43
CA ARG A 169 -2.91 -9.70 8.90
C ARG A 169 -3.17 -8.27 9.39
N ARG A 170 -2.24 -7.68 10.14
CA ARG A 170 -2.38 -6.29 10.63
C ARG A 170 -2.34 -5.28 9.49
N ALA A 171 -1.48 -5.49 8.51
CA ALA A 171 -1.40 -4.63 7.32
C ALA A 171 -2.69 -4.73 6.47
N ASP A 172 -3.22 -5.94 6.26
CA ASP A 172 -4.48 -6.18 5.56
C ASP A 172 -5.67 -5.50 6.27
N VAL A 173 -5.75 -5.64 7.60
CA VAL A 173 -6.80 -4.99 8.40
C VAL A 173 -6.70 -3.47 8.32
N TYR A 174 -5.48 -2.92 8.36
CA TYR A 174 -5.26 -1.49 8.22
C TYR A 174 -5.70 -0.98 6.83
N ALA A 175 -5.31 -1.67 5.76
CA ALA A 175 -5.71 -1.36 4.39
C ALA A 175 -7.24 -1.43 4.21
N THR A 176 -7.88 -2.47 4.74
CA THR A 176 -9.33 -2.66 4.68
C THR A 176 -10.07 -1.52 5.39
N ARG A 177 -9.64 -1.16 6.61
CA ARG A 177 -10.21 -0.03 7.35
C ARG A 177 -10.02 1.29 6.61
N ALA A 178 -8.85 1.50 6.01
CA ALA A 178 -8.57 2.68 5.21
C ALA A 178 -9.53 2.77 4.00
N ARG A 179 -9.72 1.68 3.26
CA ARG A 179 -10.68 1.64 2.14
C ARG A 179 -12.09 2.01 2.60
N HIS A 180 -12.59 1.43 3.69
CA HIS A 180 -13.92 1.75 4.21
C HIS A 180 -14.06 3.21 4.64
N ALA A 181 -13.06 3.74 5.36
CA ALA A 181 -13.07 5.15 5.77
C ALA A 181 -13.05 6.10 4.58
N TRP A 182 -12.30 5.78 3.53
CA TRP A 182 -12.26 6.58 2.30
C TRP A 182 -13.57 6.53 1.51
N ALA A 183 -14.23 5.37 1.47
CA ALA A 183 -15.50 5.21 0.76
C ALA A 183 -16.67 5.92 1.46
N ALA A 184 -16.57 6.20 2.76
CA ALA A 184 -17.58 6.89 3.56
C ALA A 184 -17.47 8.42 3.54
N ARG A 185 -16.61 8.99 2.69
CA ARG A 185 -16.34 10.44 2.61
C ARG A 185 -17.32 11.19 1.72
#